data_AF-A0A1S2KBA3-F1
#
_entry.id   AF-A0A1S2KBA3-F1
#
_cell.length_a   1.000
_cell.length_b   1.000
_cell.length_c   1.000
_cell.angle_alpha   90.00
_cell.angle_beta   90.00
_cell.angle_gamma   90.00
#
_symmetry.space_group_name_H-M   'P 1'
#
loop_
_entity.id
_entity.type
_entity.pdbx_description
1 polymer ?
#
loop_
_entity_poly.entity_id
_entity_poly.type
_entity_poly.pdbx_seq_one_letter_code
_entity_poly.pdbx_strand_id
1 'polypeptide(L)'
;MTARSVIREAEWVIGADRSEGAPPSPIRETECTTCQERSAAGCEQPGPDLWAIRHAARTRHTGFREVVTPFLRVTPAPGNPLYGRGARGRAAAAGPAPLAGPPLAAGPTRRAAGEAPPRPHHGGC
;
A
#
# COMPACT_ATOMS: atom_id res chain seq x y z
N MET A 1 -49.26 2.55 15.63
CA MET A 1 -48.03 1.92 16.16
C MET A 1 -46.87 2.85 15.83
N THR A 2 -46.32 3.57 16.80
CA THR A 2 -45.19 4.49 16.60
C THR A 2 -43.88 3.73 16.80
N ALA A 3 -43.01 3.75 15.79
CA ALA A 3 -41.69 3.12 15.89
C ALA A 3 -40.81 3.93 16.85
N ARG A 4 -40.26 3.28 17.87
CA ARG A 4 -39.27 3.86 18.78
C ARG A 4 -37.88 3.45 18.29
N SER A 5 -37.07 4.40 17.85
CA SER A 5 -35.67 4.15 17.51
C SER A 5 -34.80 4.25 18.77
N VAL A 6 -33.81 3.36 18.87
CA VAL A 6 -32.75 3.42 19.89
C VAL A 6 -31.44 3.61 19.15
N ILE A 7 -30.76 4.73 19.41
CA ILE A 7 -29.40 4.98 18.94
C ILE A 7 -28.47 4.36 19.97
N ARG A 8 -27.66 3.38 19.55
CA ARG A 8 -26.60 2.81 20.39
C ARG A 8 -25.26 3.30 19.88
N GLU A 9 -24.45 3.85 20.78
CA GLU A 9 -23.03 4.00 20.52
C GLU A 9 -22.44 2.60 20.31
N ALA A 10 -21.71 2.42 19.21
CA ALA A 10 -21.11 1.16 18.85
C ALA A 10 -19.61 1.36 18.74
N GLU A 11 -18.86 0.65 19.58
CA GLU A 11 -17.41 0.79 19.66
C GLU A 11 -16.73 0.06 18.49
N TRP A 12 -15.61 0.63 18.02
CA TRP A 12 -14.80 0.11 16.91
C TRP A 12 -13.33 0.10 17.32
N VAL A 13 -12.57 -0.84 16.78
CA VAL A 13 -11.11 -0.91 16.94
C VAL A 13 -10.42 -0.78 15.59
N ILE A 14 -9.22 -0.20 15.59
CA ILE A 14 -8.35 -0.10 14.40
C ILE A 14 -7.07 -0.90 14.65
N GLY A 15 -6.62 -1.64 13.64
CA GLY A 15 -5.36 -2.39 13.69
C GLY A 15 -4.80 -2.67 12.31
N ALA A 16 -3.70 -3.41 12.25
CA ALA A 16 -3.12 -3.86 10.98
C ALA A 16 -4.15 -4.64 10.15
N ASP A 17 -4.21 -4.37 8.86
CA ASP A 17 -5.03 -5.16 7.95
C ASP A 17 -4.38 -6.55 7.77
N ARG A 18 -5.15 -7.59 8.09
CA ARG A 18 -4.75 -8.99 7.96
C ARG A 18 -5.71 -9.76 7.06
N SER A 19 -6.53 -9.07 6.26
CA SER A 19 -7.37 -9.73 5.26
C SER A 19 -6.50 -10.38 4.19
N GLU A 20 -7.03 -11.41 3.54
CA GLU A 20 -6.39 -12.02 2.38
C GLU A 20 -6.04 -10.96 1.33
N GLY A 21 -4.79 -10.97 0.84
CA GLY A 21 -4.27 -10.00 -0.12
C GLY A 21 -3.85 -8.65 0.48
N ALA A 22 -3.98 -8.42 1.79
CA ALA A 22 -3.41 -7.24 2.43
C ALA A 22 -1.87 -7.34 2.47
N PRO A 23 -1.13 -6.24 2.22
CA PRO A 23 0.32 -6.26 2.32
C PRO A 23 0.77 -6.62 3.75
N PRO A 24 1.79 -7.46 3.91
CA PRO A 24 2.19 -8.01 5.21
C PRO A 24 2.92 -6.98 6.09
N SER A 25 3.47 -5.92 5.48
CA SER A 25 4.22 -4.88 6.18
C SER A 25 3.91 -3.48 5.64
N PRO A 26 4.11 -2.43 6.44
CA PRO A 26 4.04 -1.05 5.97
C PRO A 26 5.07 -0.76 4.88
N ILE A 27 4.73 0.16 3.99
CA ILE A 27 5.72 0.76 3.08
C ILE A 27 6.46 1.87 3.83
N ARG A 28 7.78 1.93 3.69
CA ARG A 28 8.66 2.86 4.38
C ARG A 28 9.49 3.65 3.39
N GLU A 29 9.64 4.93 3.66
CA GLU A 29 10.52 5.86 2.96
C GLU A 29 11.23 6.72 4.00
N THR A 30 12.46 7.14 3.70
CA THR A 30 13.17 8.11 4.52
C THR A 30 13.42 9.37 3.70
N GLU A 31 13.16 10.54 4.27
CA GLU A 31 13.37 11.84 3.65
C GLU A 31 14.44 12.63 4.41
N CYS A 32 15.38 13.24 3.68
CA CYS A 32 16.30 14.20 4.25
C CYS A 32 15.58 15.51 4.60
N THR A 33 15.65 15.96 5.85
CA THR A 33 14.96 17.20 6.27
C THR A 33 15.68 18.47 5.82
N THR A 34 16.88 18.36 5.25
CA THR A 34 17.65 19.50 4.72
C THR A 34 17.37 19.74 3.23
N CYS A 35 17.47 18.69 2.40
CA CYS A 35 17.31 18.83 0.94
C CYS A 35 16.05 18.16 0.36
N GLN A 36 15.24 17.49 1.19
CA GLN A 36 13.98 16.85 0.80
C GLN A 36 14.09 15.70 -0.22
N GLU A 37 15.31 15.25 -0.53
CA GLU A 37 15.51 13.97 -1.23
C GLU A 37 14.94 12.81 -0.41
N ARG A 38 14.42 11.79 -1.09
CA ARG A 38 13.81 10.61 -0.47
C ARG A 38 14.48 9.32 -0.93
N SER A 39 14.47 8.32 -0.05
CA SER A 39 14.76 6.95 -0.44
C SER A 39 13.68 6.41 -1.38
N ALA A 40 13.99 5.31 -2.06
CA ALA A 40 12.92 4.48 -2.63
C ALA A 40 12.04 3.93 -1.49
N ALA A 41 10.77 3.70 -1.80
CA ALA A 41 9.84 2.99 -0.95
C ALA A 41 10.25 1.51 -0.81
N GLY A 42 10.17 0.97 0.41
CA GLY A 42 10.44 -0.44 0.69
C GLY A 42 9.55 -1.01 1.79
N CYS A 43 9.25 -2.31 1.75
CA CYS A 43 8.50 -3.01 2.80
C CYS A 43 9.35 -3.38 4.03
N GLU A 44 10.65 -3.09 4.00
CA GLU A 44 11.60 -3.38 5.07
C GLU A 44 12.41 -2.14 5.47
N GLN A 45 12.77 -2.07 6.75
CA GLN A 45 13.55 -0.97 7.31
C GLN A 45 14.96 -0.77 6.70
N PRO A 46 15.75 -1.83 6.40
CA PRO A 46 17.15 -1.64 6.03
C PRO A 46 17.37 -0.82 4.75
N GLY A 47 16.43 -0.87 3.79
CA GLY A 47 16.54 -0.12 2.53
C GLY A 47 16.56 1.40 2.75
N PRO A 48 15.50 1.99 3.34
CA PRO A 48 15.46 3.41 3.71
C PRO A 48 16.61 3.84 4.64
N ASP A 49 16.99 3.00 5.60
CA ASP A 49 18.10 3.30 6.54
C ASP A 49 19.46 3.37 5.81
N LEU A 50 19.76 2.40 4.96
CA LEU A 50 20.99 2.39 4.16
C LEU A 50 21.06 3.59 3.21
N TRP A 51 19.93 4.01 2.66
CA TRP A 51 19.86 5.24 1.87
C TRP A 51 20.23 6.46 2.71
N ALA A 52 19.67 6.61 3.91
CA ALA A 52 19.93 7.76 4.79
C ALA A 52 21.41 7.80 5.24
N ILE A 53 21.98 6.65 5.60
CA ILE A 53 23.40 6.53 5.98
C ILE A 53 24.31 6.97 4.81
N ARG A 54 24.03 6.48 3.59
CA ARG A 54 24.80 6.87 2.39
C ARG A 54 24.60 8.33 2.03
N HIS A 55 23.38 8.86 2.21
CA HIS A 55 23.07 10.27 1.98
C HIS A 55 23.86 11.17 2.94
N ALA A 56 23.89 10.84 4.23
CA ALA A 56 24.64 11.57 5.24
C ALA A 56 26.15 11.57 4.96
N ALA A 57 26.70 10.42 4.56
CA ALA A 57 28.11 10.30 4.21
C ALA A 57 28.51 11.20 3.02
N ARG A 58 27.63 11.33 2.02
CA ARG A 58 27.88 12.13 0.81
C ARG A 58 27.65 13.63 1.00
N THR A 59 26.63 14.01 1.77
CA THR A 59 26.13 15.40 1.82
C THR A 59 26.40 16.13 3.13
N ARG A 60 26.77 15.38 4.19
CA ARG A 60 26.83 15.87 5.58
C ARG A 60 25.47 16.30 6.16
N HIS A 61 24.36 16.04 5.49
CA HIS A 61 23.03 16.18 6.10
C HIS A 61 22.80 15.06 7.11
N THR A 62 22.46 15.40 8.34
CA THR A 62 22.26 14.44 9.43
C THR A 62 20.82 14.35 9.94
N GLY A 63 19.93 15.23 9.46
CA GLY A 63 18.50 15.22 9.78
C GLY A 63 17.69 14.41 8.77
N PHE A 64 16.91 13.46 9.27
CA PHE A 64 16.04 12.60 8.46
C PHE A 64 14.70 12.40 9.17
N ARG A 65 13.63 12.25 8.37
CA ARG A 65 12.31 11.82 8.85
C ARG A 65 11.89 10.55 8.13
N GLU A 66 11.27 9.62 8.84
CA GLU A 66 10.65 8.44 8.23
C GLU A 66 9.19 8.74 7.86
N VAL A 67 8.78 8.30 6.68
CA VAL A 67 7.39 8.25 6.23
C VAL A 67 6.99 6.78 6.17
N VAL A 68 6.04 6.39 7.03
CA VAL A 68 5.51 5.02 7.10
C VAL A 68 4.08 5.04 6.58
N THR A 69 3.80 4.20 5.60
CA THR A 69 2.46 3.97 5.04
C THR A 69 1.94 2.62 5.53
N PRO A 70 1.22 2.57 6.67
CA PRO A 70 0.66 1.34 7.20
C PRO A 70 -0.65 0.96 6.51
N PHE A 71 -0.91 -0.34 6.40
CA PHE A 71 -2.19 -0.87 5.94
C PHE A 71 -3.03 -1.25 7.16
N LEU A 72 -4.15 -0.55 7.34
CA LEU A 72 -4.97 -0.65 8.54
C LEU A 72 -6.40 -1.05 8.19
N ARG A 73 -7.03 -1.79 9.09
CA ARG A 73 -8.44 -2.17 9.02
C ARG A 73 -9.16 -1.83 10.31
N VAL A 74 -10.36 -1.27 10.16
CA VAL A 74 -11.29 -1.02 11.25
C VAL A 74 -12.21 -2.23 11.39
N THR A 75 -12.39 -2.72 12.61
CA THR A 75 -13.29 -3.83 12.93
C THR A 75 -14.20 -3.47 14.10
N PRO A 76 -15.40 -4.06 14.17
CA PRO A 76 -16.28 -3.89 15.34
C PRO A 76 -15.56 -4.33 16.62
N ALA A 77 -15.66 -3.55 17.70
CA ALA A 77 -15.18 -3.95 19.01
C ALA A 77 -16.15 -4.95 19.69
N PRO A 78 -15.73 -5.71 20.71
CA PRO A 78 -16.67 -6.47 21.54
C PRO A 78 -17.83 -5.60 22.03
N GLY A 79 -19.07 -6.10 21.91
CA GLY A 79 -20.28 -5.34 22.26
C GLY A 79 -20.88 -4.53 21.11
N ASN A 80 -20.17 -4.34 20.00
CA ASN A 80 -20.74 -3.79 18.78
C ASN A 80 -21.72 -4.81 18.14
N PRO A 81 -22.92 -4.42 17.68
CA PRO A 81 -23.88 -5.33 17.02
C PRO A 81 -23.34 -6.06 15.78
N LEU A 82 -22.27 -5.53 15.18
CA LEU A 82 -21.56 -6.11 14.03
C LEU A 82 -20.40 -7.02 14.45
N TYR A 83 -20.09 -7.14 15.75
CA TYR A 83 -19.04 -8.01 16.25
C TYR A 83 -19.28 -9.47 15.86
N GLY A 84 -18.23 -10.17 15.41
CA GLY A 84 -18.29 -11.57 14.97
C GLY A 84 -19.06 -11.81 13.66
N ARG A 85 -19.77 -10.80 13.13
CA ARG A 85 -20.36 -10.84 11.78
C ARG A 85 -19.25 -10.49 10.79
N GLY A 86 -18.26 -11.37 10.67
CA GLY A 86 -17.12 -11.21 9.78
C GLY A 86 -17.53 -10.74 8.40
N ALA A 87 -16.65 -9.96 7.77
CA ALA A 87 -16.80 -9.29 6.49
C ALA A 87 -17.42 -10.22 5.41
N ARG A 88 -18.75 -10.33 5.39
CA ARG A 88 -19.48 -10.51 4.14
C ARG A 88 -19.31 -9.19 3.43
N GLY A 89 -18.17 -9.06 2.73
CA GLY A 89 -17.96 -7.99 1.79
C GLY A 89 -19.23 -7.91 0.95
N ARG A 90 -19.91 -6.77 1.02
CA ARG A 90 -20.64 -6.33 -0.15
C ARG A 90 -19.55 -6.27 -1.21
N ALA A 91 -19.51 -7.27 -2.10
CA ALA A 91 -18.62 -7.24 -3.24
C ALA A 91 -18.72 -5.82 -3.79
N ALA A 92 -17.59 -5.12 -3.90
CA ALA A 92 -17.54 -3.94 -4.72
C ALA A 92 -18.21 -4.36 -6.03
N ALA A 93 -19.34 -3.76 -6.36
CA ALA A 93 -19.95 -3.98 -7.65
C ALA A 93 -18.83 -3.71 -8.64
N ALA A 94 -18.38 -4.76 -9.34
CA ALA A 94 -17.47 -4.59 -10.44
C ALA A 94 -18.13 -3.54 -11.32
N GLY A 95 -17.52 -2.35 -11.38
CA GLY A 95 -17.90 -1.37 -12.40
C GLY A 95 -17.89 -2.09 -13.74
N PRO A 96 -18.80 -1.74 -14.67
CA PRO A 96 -18.87 -2.42 -15.94
C PRO A 96 -17.47 -2.47 -16.57
N ALA A 97 -17.10 -3.67 -17.03
CA ALA A 97 -15.84 -3.89 -17.72
C ALA A 97 -15.63 -2.80 -18.78
N PRO A 98 -14.43 -2.21 -18.92
CA PRO A 98 -14.18 -1.29 -20.01
C PRO A 98 -14.47 -2.05 -21.31
N LEU A 99 -15.29 -1.44 -22.16
CA LEU A 99 -15.58 -1.93 -23.50
C LEU A 99 -14.25 -2.23 -24.19
N ALA A 100 -14.05 -3.49 -24.56
CA ALA A 100 -12.88 -3.92 -25.31
C ALA A 100 -12.75 -3.03 -26.56
N GLY A 101 -11.66 -2.24 -26.62
CA GLY A 101 -11.29 -1.55 -27.83
C GLY A 101 -10.97 -2.56 -28.94
N PRO A 102 -11.18 -2.19 -30.22
CA PRO A 102 -10.93 -3.09 -31.33
C PRO A 102 -9.46 -3.52 -31.37
N PRO A 103 -9.15 -4.73 -31.89
CA PRO A 103 -7.79 -5.24 -31.92
C PRO A 103 -6.89 -4.34 -32.78
N LEU A 104 -5.76 -3.93 -32.21
CA LEU A 104 -4.66 -3.32 -32.94
C LEU A 104 -4.16 -4.30 -34.01
N ALA A 105 -4.21 -3.86 -35.26
CA ALA A 105 -3.69 -4.58 -36.40
C ALA A 105 -2.20 -4.92 -36.20
N ALA A 106 -1.83 -6.16 -36.52
CA ALA A 106 -0.46 -6.64 -36.47
C ALA A 106 0.42 -5.87 -37.48
N GLY A 107 1.33 -5.04 -36.95
CA GLY A 107 2.43 -4.47 -37.71
C GLY A 107 3.61 -5.45 -37.81
N PRO A 108 4.45 -5.35 -38.86
CA PRO A 108 5.43 -6.39 -39.20
C PRO A 108 6.61 -6.45 -38.23
N THR A 109 7.10 -7.67 -38.04
CA THR A 109 8.26 -8.04 -37.22
C THR A 109 9.56 -7.44 -37.76
N ARG A 110 10.31 -6.75 -36.89
CA ARG A 110 11.74 -6.46 -37.09
C ARG A 110 12.58 -7.18 -36.04
N ARG A 111 13.63 -7.85 -36.53
CA ARG A 111 14.64 -8.60 -35.77
C ARG A 111 15.53 -7.69 -34.91
N ALA A 112 15.80 -8.19 -33.70
CA ALA A 112 16.98 -8.14 -32.83
C ALA A 112 18.00 -6.99 -32.90
N ALA A 113 18.21 -6.33 -31.75
CA ALA A 113 19.52 -5.99 -31.19
C ALA A 113 19.40 -5.53 -29.72
N GLY A 114 20.29 -6.00 -28.85
CA GLY A 114 20.64 -5.33 -27.59
C GLY A 114 20.09 -5.96 -26.31
N GLU A 115 20.94 -6.77 -25.68
CA GLU A 115 20.79 -7.33 -24.32
C GLU A 115 20.69 -6.21 -23.28
N ALA A 116 19.60 -6.17 -22.52
CA ALA A 116 19.41 -5.25 -21.39
C ALA A 116 19.87 -5.92 -20.09
N PRO A 117 20.53 -5.21 -19.17
CA PRO A 117 20.97 -5.78 -17.90
C PRO A 117 19.76 -6.21 -17.04
N PRO A 118 19.92 -7.25 -16.19
CA PRO A 118 18.83 -7.81 -15.42
C PRO A 118 18.24 -6.76 -14.47
N ARG A 119 16.91 -6.64 -14.49
CA ARG A 119 16.16 -5.84 -13.53
C ARG A 119 16.40 -6.39 -12.12
N PRO A 120 16.60 -5.54 -11.10
CA PRO A 120 16.64 -6.02 -9.73
C PRO A 120 15.29 -6.66 -9.40
N HIS A 121 15.34 -7.84 -8.79
CA HIS A 121 14.17 -8.52 -8.24
C HIS A 121 13.48 -7.58 -7.26
N HIS A 122 12.33 -7.04 -7.66
CA HIS A 122 11.35 -6.52 -6.73
C HIS A 122 10.78 -7.74 -5.99
N GLY A 123 11.40 -8.09 -4.86
CA GLY A 123 10.77 -8.91 -3.85
C GLY A 123 9.51 -8.17 -3.42
N GLY A 124 8.36 -8.63 -3.91
CA GLY A 124 7.09 -7.97 -3.72
C GLY A 124 6.74 -7.87 -2.24
N CYS A 125 6.46 -6.64 -1.83
CA CYS A 125 5.37 -6.40 -0.90
C CYS A 125 4.05 -6.80 -1.60
#